data_AF-A0A1F5A1U5-F1
#
_entry.id   AF-A0A1F5A1U5-F1
#
_cell.length_a   1.000
_cell.length_b   1.000
_cell.length_c   1.000
_cell.angle_alpha   90.00
_cell.angle_beta   90.00
_cell.angle_gamma   90.00
#
_symmetry.space_group_name_H-M   'P 1'
#
loop_
_entity.id
_entity.type
_entity.pdbx_description
1 polymer ?
#
loop_
_entity_poly.entity_id
_entity_poly.type
_entity_poly.pdbx_seq_one_letter_code
_entity_poly.pdbx_strand_id
1 'polypeptide(L)'
;MFDTALLTLTWRVTRKRFLGSPPALAAALAFPAFIAWIGLHASYGTAARIFYFLLPHAFLVAAQDAVRTDIESGALENALFSGGRFRGFLMAKGLVAAAVAGGYVLFLSGLFAAWGMALGAFRASDLVRVGLALLAGLYYVALAGVLSHFLRGGSNVLALLLAQAAALVTLLFTVSARTGLLDYAAAGRFPGLGPKLLFGGLVAILPNVIVTGRPTIFAAGVLAGLLAAVLVQARLLRRLELGSRRGS
;
A
#
# COMPACT_ATOMS: atom_id res chain seq x y z
N MET A 1 -25.73 -5.32 -4.01
CA MET A 1 -25.93 -3.93 -4.45
C MET A 1 -25.00 -3.02 -3.66
N PHE A 2 -24.16 -2.25 -4.35
CA PHE A 2 -23.45 -1.12 -3.75
C PHE A 2 -24.51 -0.10 -3.33
N ASP A 3 -24.53 0.25 -2.06
CA ASP A 3 -25.46 1.23 -1.53
C ASP A 3 -24.88 2.63 -1.74
N THR A 4 -25.56 3.42 -2.55
CA THR A 4 -25.19 4.80 -2.90
C THR A 4 -25.11 5.71 -1.68
N ALA A 5 -25.91 5.48 -0.64
CA ALA A 5 -25.87 6.27 0.59
C ALA A 5 -24.57 6.00 1.38
N LEU A 6 -24.18 4.73 1.51
CA LEU A 6 -22.91 4.34 2.13
C LEU A 6 -21.71 4.91 1.36
N LEU A 7 -21.73 4.81 0.03
CA LEU A 7 -20.64 5.34 -0.81
C LEU A 7 -20.49 6.87 -0.66
N THR A 8 -21.61 7.59 -0.60
CA THR A 8 -21.62 9.05 -0.41
C THR A 8 -21.06 9.45 0.95
N LEU A 9 -21.46 8.76 2.02
CA LEU A 9 -20.92 8.97 3.38
C LEU A 9 -19.42 8.67 3.41
N THR A 10 -19.01 7.52 2.91
CA THR A 10 -17.60 7.09 2.85
C THR A 10 -16.76 8.10 2.07
N TRP A 11 -17.25 8.58 0.92
CA TRP A 11 -16.57 9.60 0.12
C TRP A 11 -16.40 10.91 0.90
N ARG A 12 -17.47 11.41 1.53
CA ARG A 12 -17.42 12.66 2.30
C ARG A 12 -16.40 12.60 3.43
N VAL A 13 -16.40 11.51 4.21
CA VAL A 13 -15.46 11.30 5.32
C VAL A 13 -14.03 11.20 4.79
N THR A 14 -13.82 10.42 3.72
CA THR A 14 -12.49 10.21 3.14
C THR A 14 -11.93 11.50 2.54
N ARG A 15 -12.76 12.26 1.81
CA ARG A 15 -12.39 13.58 1.25
C ARG A 15 -12.00 14.56 2.36
N LYS A 16 -12.81 14.67 3.42
CA LYS A 16 -12.53 15.56 4.55
C LYS A 16 -11.21 15.20 5.22
N ARG A 17 -10.92 13.90 5.36
CA ARG A 17 -9.64 13.42 5.90
C ARG A 17 -8.44 13.81 5.05
N PHE A 18 -8.50 13.61 3.73
CA PHE A 18 -7.37 13.95 2.85
C PHE A 18 -7.14 15.45 2.76
N LEU A 19 -8.20 16.25 2.63
CA LEU A 19 -8.09 17.71 2.58
C LEU A 19 -7.74 18.33 3.94
N GLY A 20 -8.17 17.69 5.03
CA GLY A 20 -7.92 18.13 6.39
C GLY A 20 -6.59 17.66 6.98
N SER A 21 -5.76 16.95 6.21
CA SER A 21 -4.45 16.46 6.66
C SER A 21 -3.31 17.21 5.95
N PRO A 22 -2.81 18.32 6.53
CA PRO A 22 -1.63 19.02 6.04
C PRO A 22 -0.42 18.12 5.73
N PRO A 23 -0.05 17.12 6.56
CA PRO A 23 1.09 16.27 6.24
C PRO A 23 0.84 15.36 5.02
N ALA A 24 -0.40 14.91 4.79
CA ALA A 24 -0.72 14.12 3.60
C ALA A 24 -0.62 14.96 2.32
N LEU A 25 -1.11 16.20 2.35
CA LEU A 25 -0.97 17.14 1.23
C LEU A 25 0.50 17.51 0.98
N ALA A 26 1.27 17.80 2.04
CA ALA A 26 2.69 18.08 1.94
C ALA A 26 3.46 16.88 1.35
N ALA A 27 3.19 15.66 1.80
CA ALA A 27 3.79 14.45 1.25
C ALA A 27 3.41 14.23 -0.23
N ALA A 28 2.16 14.50 -0.60
CA ALA A 28 1.68 14.39 -1.98
C ALA A 28 2.37 15.40 -2.91
N LEU A 29 2.75 16.59 -2.44
CA LEU A 29 3.49 17.57 -3.24
C LEU A 29 5.00 17.34 -3.22
N ALA A 30 5.55 16.98 -2.06
CA ALA A 30 6.97 16.73 -1.89
C ALA A 30 7.45 15.53 -2.70
N PHE A 31 6.62 14.49 -2.84
CA PHE A 31 6.97 13.29 -3.60
C PHE A 31 7.33 13.58 -5.07
N PRO A 32 6.45 14.15 -5.92
CA PRO A 32 6.79 14.45 -7.30
C PRO A 32 7.91 15.51 -7.42
N ALA A 33 7.96 16.49 -6.50
CA ALA A 33 9.03 17.49 -6.47
C ALA A 33 10.41 16.85 -6.23
N PHE A 34 10.51 15.92 -5.29
CA PHE A 34 11.73 15.18 -4.99
C PHE A 34 12.18 14.33 -6.18
N ILE A 35 11.25 13.65 -6.85
CA ILE A 35 11.55 12.84 -8.04
C ILE A 35 12.03 13.71 -9.20
N ALA A 36 11.38 14.85 -9.43
CA ALA A 36 11.82 15.82 -10.44
C ALA A 36 13.22 16.35 -10.13
N TRP A 37 13.49 16.72 -8.87
CA TRP A 37 14.80 17.19 -8.42
C TRP A 37 15.91 16.15 -8.72
N ILE A 38 15.68 14.88 -8.39
CA ILE A 38 16.62 13.79 -8.70
C ILE A 38 16.83 13.65 -10.21
N GLY A 39 15.76 13.68 -11.01
CA GLY A 39 15.89 13.48 -12.45
C GLY A 39 16.61 14.64 -13.14
N LEU A 40 16.50 15.85 -12.61
CA LEU A 40 17.22 17.03 -13.09
C LEU A 40 18.70 17.03 -12.67
N HIS A 41 19.04 16.51 -11.49
CA HIS A 41 20.42 16.57 -10.95
C HIS A 41 21.25 15.30 -11.19
N ALA A 42 20.61 14.16 -11.44
CA ALA A 42 21.30 12.88 -11.65
C ALA A 42 20.97 12.28 -13.01
N SER A 43 19.79 11.69 -13.17
CA SER A 43 19.29 11.20 -14.46
C SER A 43 17.84 10.75 -14.35
N TYR A 44 17.13 10.71 -15.49
CA TYR A 44 15.80 10.09 -15.58
C TYR A 44 15.83 8.62 -15.10
N GLY A 45 16.87 7.85 -15.45
CA GLY A 45 16.98 6.44 -15.06
C GLY A 45 17.07 6.24 -13.54
N THR A 46 17.81 7.11 -12.85
CA THR A 46 17.88 7.11 -11.38
C THR A 46 16.54 7.53 -10.77
N ALA A 47 15.94 8.61 -11.28
CA ALA A 47 14.63 9.06 -10.84
C ALA A 47 13.57 7.99 -11.00
N ALA A 48 13.57 7.25 -12.11
CA ALA A 48 12.63 6.17 -12.39
C ALA A 48 12.71 5.05 -11.36
N ARG A 49 13.93 4.62 -10.98
CA ARG A 49 14.12 3.57 -9.97
C ARG A 49 13.54 4.00 -8.62
N ILE A 50 13.80 5.23 -8.21
CA ILE A 50 13.33 5.76 -6.93
C ILE A 50 11.81 6.01 -6.98
N PHE A 51 11.31 6.52 -8.09
CA PHE A 51 9.88 6.73 -8.32
C PHE A 51 9.11 5.42 -8.14
N TYR A 52 9.45 4.37 -8.89
CA TYR A 52 8.74 3.09 -8.81
C TYR A 52 8.93 2.37 -7.47
N PHE A 53 10.06 2.58 -6.78
CA PHE A 53 10.27 2.07 -5.43
C PHE A 53 9.35 2.74 -4.40
N LEU A 54 9.20 4.07 -4.49
CA LEU A 54 8.42 4.84 -3.53
C LEU A 54 6.92 4.85 -3.83
N LEU A 55 6.52 4.66 -5.09
CA LEU A 55 5.15 4.77 -5.56
C LEU A 55 4.11 4.01 -4.73
N PRO A 56 4.35 2.75 -4.29
CA PRO A 56 3.38 2.00 -3.49
C PRO A 56 3.11 2.61 -2.12
N HIS A 57 4.03 3.42 -1.57
CA HIS A 57 3.85 4.07 -0.27
C HIS A 57 2.78 5.15 -0.29
N ALA A 58 2.38 5.66 -1.47
CA ALA A 58 1.22 6.54 -1.58
C ALA A 58 -0.05 5.88 -1.01
N PHE A 59 -0.18 4.56 -1.16
CA PHE A 59 -1.27 3.77 -0.57
C PHE A 59 -1.14 3.62 0.95
N LEU A 60 0.09 3.53 1.48
CA LEU A 60 0.33 3.52 2.93
C LEU A 60 -0.09 4.85 3.55
N VAL A 61 0.28 5.98 2.95
CA VAL A 61 -0.18 7.31 3.38
C VAL A 61 -1.70 7.40 3.32
N ALA A 62 -2.31 6.92 2.23
CA ALA A 62 -3.76 6.85 2.10
C ALA A 62 -4.43 5.94 3.15
N ALA A 63 -3.72 4.98 3.71
CA ALA A 63 -4.21 4.07 4.74
C ALA A 63 -3.92 4.54 6.19
N GLN A 64 -3.21 5.66 6.40
CA GLN A 64 -2.91 6.22 7.74
C GLN A 64 -4.17 6.60 8.50
N ASP A 65 -4.37 6.15 9.73
CA ASP A 65 -5.59 6.47 10.52
C ASP A 65 -6.91 5.97 9.91
N ALA A 66 -6.92 4.70 9.47
CA ALA A 66 -8.13 4.03 8.99
C ALA A 66 -9.28 3.96 10.02
N VAL A 67 -9.01 4.12 11.32
CA VAL A 67 -10.03 3.99 12.38
C VAL A 67 -10.13 5.24 13.28
N ARG A 68 -9.00 5.86 13.63
CA ARG A 68 -8.96 7.00 14.56
C ARG A 68 -9.81 8.17 14.08
N THR A 69 -9.70 8.53 12.81
CA THR A 69 -10.48 9.62 12.20
C THR A 69 -11.99 9.33 12.17
N ASP A 70 -12.40 8.06 12.15
CA ASP A 70 -13.83 7.70 12.18
C ASP A 70 -14.42 7.79 13.59
N ILE A 71 -13.60 7.51 14.61
CA ILE A 71 -13.96 7.71 16.02
C ILE A 71 -14.11 9.21 16.30
N GLU A 72 -13.09 10.01 15.97
CA GLU A 72 -13.07 11.44 16.26
C GLU A 72 -14.13 12.24 15.47
N SER A 73 -14.58 11.74 14.31
CA SER A 73 -15.60 12.41 13.49
C SER A 73 -17.05 11.98 13.76
N GLY A 74 -17.28 11.01 14.66
CA GLY A 74 -18.60 10.40 14.86
C GLY A 74 -19.12 9.65 13.63
N ALA A 75 -18.27 9.35 12.65
CA ALA A 75 -18.66 8.64 11.43
C ALA A 75 -19.11 7.20 11.74
N LEU A 76 -18.53 6.58 12.77
CA LEU A 76 -18.92 5.24 13.23
C LEU A 76 -20.34 5.24 13.79
N GLU A 77 -20.72 6.28 14.54
CA GLU A 77 -22.06 6.45 15.10
C GLU A 77 -23.09 6.64 13.97
N ASN A 78 -22.80 7.52 13.02
CA ASN A 78 -23.65 7.74 11.85
C ASN A 78 -23.83 6.48 10.99
N ALA A 79 -22.76 5.69 10.81
CA ALA A 79 -22.84 4.41 10.10
C ALA A 79 -23.65 3.35 10.88
N LEU A 80 -23.60 3.40 12.21
CA LEU A 80 -24.41 2.56 13.10
C LEU A 80 -25.90 2.92 12.98
N PHE A 81 -26.23 4.22 12.97
CA PHE A 81 -27.60 4.73 12.84
C PHE A 81 -28.18 4.59 11.43
N SER A 82 -27.34 4.58 10.39
CA SER A 82 -27.78 4.39 8.99
C SER A 82 -28.08 2.91 8.62
N GLY A 83 -28.52 2.11 9.60
CA GLY A 83 -29.00 0.74 9.41
C GLY A 83 -28.07 -0.38 9.93
N GLY A 84 -27.16 -0.09 10.87
CA GLY A 84 -26.30 -1.11 11.51
C GLY A 84 -25.26 -1.76 10.57
N ARG A 85 -24.97 -1.13 9.43
CA ARG A 85 -24.16 -1.73 8.33
C ARG A 85 -22.66 -1.44 8.47
N PHE A 86 -22.14 -1.59 9.68
CA PHE A 86 -20.76 -1.26 10.06
C PHE A 86 -19.71 -1.94 9.16
N ARG A 87 -19.92 -3.22 8.82
CA ARG A 87 -19.04 -3.99 7.92
C ARG A 87 -18.97 -3.40 6.52
N GLY A 88 -20.11 -2.98 5.97
CA GLY A 88 -20.20 -2.41 4.63
C GLY A 88 -19.45 -1.08 4.54
N PHE A 89 -19.57 -0.25 5.58
CA PHE A 89 -18.84 1.00 5.69
C PHE A 89 -17.31 0.79 5.73
N LEU A 90 -16.81 -0.11 6.57
CA LEU A 90 -15.36 -0.38 6.68
C LEU A 90 -14.76 -0.95 5.39
N MET A 91 -15.48 -1.84 4.70
CA MET A 91 -15.06 -2.37 3.40
C MET A 91 -15.07 -1.29 2.31
N ALA A 92 -16.14 -0.49 2.24
CA ALA A 92 -16.23 0.61 1.28
C ALA A 92 -15.12 1.65 1.50
N LYS A 93 -14.77 1.94 2.76
CA LYS A 93 -13.69 2.87 3.10
C LYS A 93 -12.33 2.43 2.56
N GLY A 94 -11.99 1.15 2.72
CA GLY A 94 -10.76 0.58 2.16
C GLY A 94 -10.72 0.71 0.64
N LEU A 95 -11.83 0.42 -0.04
CA LEU A 95 -11.95 0.54 -1.49
C LEU A 95 -11.83 1.99 -1.97
N VAL A 96 -12.48 2.94 -1.30
CA VAL A 96 -12.40 4.36 -1.65
C VAL A 96 -10.98 4.90 -1.43
N ALA A 97 -10.31 4.53 -0.33
CA ALA A 97 -8.92 4.91 -0.09
C ALA A 97 -7.98 4.32 -1.16
N ALA A 98 -8.16 3.06 -1.52
CA ALA A 98 -7.41 2.42 -2.60
C ALA A 98 -7.67 3.08 -3.96
N ALA A 99 -8.91 3.47 -4.27
CA ALA A 99 -9.26 4.14 -5.51
C ALA A 99 -8.65 5.54 -5.61
N VAL A 100 -8.68 6.33 -4.52
CA VAL A 100 -8.05 7.66 -4.48
C VAL A 100 -6.54 7.55 -4.65
N ALA A 101 -5.89 6.67 -3.90
CA ALA A 101 -4.46 6.43 -4.02
C ALA A 101 -4.09 5.90 -5.42
N GLY A 102 -4.88 4.98 -5.97
CA GLY A 102 -4.71 4.46 -7.32
C GLY A 102 -4.83 5.53 -8.39
N GLY A 103 -5.84 6.41 -8.31
CA GLY A 103 -6.00 7.55 -9.23
C GLY A 103 -4.80 8.49 -9.18
N TYR A 104 -4.32 8.82 -7.97
CA TYR A 104 -3.12 9.64 -7.78
C TYR A 104 -1.86 8.99 -8.36
N VAL A 105 -1.65 7.69 -8.11
CA VAL A 105 -0.51 6.93 -8.62
C VAL A 105 -0.53 6.84 -10.14
N LEU A 106 -1.70 6.59 -10.74
CA LEU A 106 -1.87 6.56 -12.19
C LEU A 106 -1.59 7.92 -12.82
N PHE A 107 -2.09 9.00 -12.21
CA PHE A 107 -1.81 10.36 -12.66
C PHE A 107 -0.31 10.67 -12.65
N LEU A 108 0.37 10.42 -11.53
CA LEU A 108 1.82 10.63 -11.45
C LEU A 108 2.60 9.75 -12.42
N SER A 109 2.18 8.50 -12.60
CA SER A 109 2.80 7.59 -13.57
C SER A 109 2.63 8.10 -15.01
N GLY A 110 1.47 8.68 -15.32
CA GLY A 110 1.22 9.32 -16.62
C GLY A 110 2.13 10.52 -16.86
N LEU A 111 2.29 11.40 -15.86
CA LEU A 111 3.22 12.53 -15.93
C LEU A 111 4.68 12.06 -16.10
N PHE A 112 5.09 11.06 -15.32
CA PHE A 112 6.43 10.52 -15.37
C PHE A 112 6.72 9.82 -16.72
N ALA A 113 5.74 9.08 -17.26
CA ALA A 113 5.82 8.47 -18.58
C ALA A 113 5.91 9.54 -19.69
N ALA A 114 5.11 10.62 -19.60
CA ALA A 114 5.19 11.73 -20.55
C ALA A 114 6.58 12.39 -20.56
N TRP A 115 7.16 12.61 -19.37
CA TRP A 115 8.54 13.10 -19.24
C TRP A 115 9.56 12.13 -19.86
N GLY A 116 9.44 10.83 -19.58
CA GLY A 116 10.29 9.80 -20.17
C GLY A 116 10.19 9.73 -21.69
N MET A 117 8.97 9.88 -22.25
CA MET A 117 8.75 9.90 -23.70
C MET A 117 9.40 11.13 -24.34
N ALA A 118 9.26 12.31 -23.72
CA ALA A 118 9.90 13.54 -24.20
C ALA A 118 11.43 13.44 -24.22
N LEU A 119 12.02 12.67 -23.30
CA LEU A 119 13.46 12.39 -23.25
C LEU A 119 13.90 11.19 -24.10
N GLY A 120 12.99 10.48 -24.78
CA GLY A 120 13.28 9.23 -25.48
C GLY A 120 13.74 8.08 -24.56
N ALA A 121 13.51 8.21 -23.25
CA ALA A 121 14.00 7.29 -22.21
C ALA A 121 12.91 6.34 -21.67
N PHE A 122 11.66 6.49 -22.13
CA PHE A 122 10.54 5.64 -21.74
C PHE A 122 10.72 4.19 -22.18
N ARG A 123 10.37 3.24 -21.31
CA ARG A 123 10.46 1.80 -21.59
C ARG A 123 9.12 1.13 -21.35
N ALA A 124 8.73 0.17 -22.19
CA ALA A 124 7.51 -0.62 -21.96
C ALA A 124 7.52 -1.37 -20.61
N SER A 125 8.71 -1.71 -20.10
CA SER A 125 8.88 -2.30 -18.76
C SER A 125 8.40 -1.40 -17.62
N ASP A 126 8.30 -0.09 -17.84
CA ASP A 126 7.80 0.86 -16.85
C ASP A 126 6.31 0.66 -16.58
N LEU A 127 5.51 0.27 -17.59
CA LEU A 127 4.10 -0.09 -17.40
C LEU A 127 3.94 -1.31 -16.48
N VAL A 128 4.83 -2.30 -16.60
CA VAL A 128 4.85 -3.46 -15.71
C VAL A 128 5.15 -3.03 -14.28
N ARG A 129 6.08 -2.09 -14.07
CA ARG A 129 6.40 -1.55 -12.75
C ARG A 129 5.24 -0.77 -12.14
N VAL A 130 4.49 0.00 -12.93
CA VAL A 130 3.25 0.64 -12.46
C VAL A 130 2.23 -0.41 -12.01
N GLY A 131 2.03 -1.48 -12.79
CA GLY A 131 1.13 -2.58 -12.40
C GLY A 131 1.56 -3.26 -11.10
N LEU A 132 2.85 -3.53 -10.92
CA LEU A 132 3.40 -4.08 -9.68
C LEU A 132 3.25 -3.11 -8.50
N ALA A 133 3.45 -1.81 -8.74
CA ALA A 133 3.30 -0.80 -7.71
C ALA A 133 1.85 -0.66 -7.23
N LEU A 134 0.88 -0.74 -8.15
CA LEU A 134 -0.54 -0.78 -7.82
C LEU A 134 -0.87 -2.05 -7.00
N LEU A 135 -0.35 -3.21 -7.39
CA LEU A 135 -0.55 -4.46 -6.66
C LEU A 135 0.01 -4.38 -5.23
N ALA A 136 1.23 -3.87 -5.06
CA ALA A 136 1.85 -3.64 -3.76
C ALA A 136 1.09 -2.58 -2.93
N GLY A 137 0.58 -1.54 -3.59
CA GLY A 137 -0.28 -0.54 -2.98
C GLY A 137 -1.59 -1.11 -2.42
N LEU A 138 -2.29 -1.94 -3.20
CA LEU A 138 -3.49 -2.64 -2.75
C LEU A 138 -3.18 -3.57 -1.57
N TYR A 139 -2.06 -4.28 -1.62
CA TYR A 139 -1.58 -5.09 -0.51
C TYR A 139 -1.41 -4.26 0.77
N TYR A 140 -0.80 -3.07 0.67
CA TYR A 140 -0.65 -2.18 1.82
C TYR A 140 -1.97 -1.70 2.40
N VAL A 141 -2.96 -1.35 1.56
CA VAL A 141 -4.28 -0.96 2.07
C VAL A 141 -4.93 -2.10 2.84
N ALA A 142 -4.89 -3.32 2.30
CA ALA A 142 -5.45 -4.51 2.96
C ALA A 142 -4.71 -4.81 4.28
N LEU A 143 -3.37 -4.80 4.25
CA LEU A 143 -2.54 -5.07 5.43
C LEU A 143 -2.74 -4.01 6.51
N ALA A 144 -2.76 -2.73 6.15
CA ALA A 144 -3.03 -1.63 7.07
C ALA A 144 -4.41 -1.79 7.71
N GLY A 145 -5.42 -2.22 6.94
CA GLY A 145 -6.76 -2.54 7.44
C GLY A 145 -6.77 -3.69 8.45
N VAL A 146 -6.03 -4.78 8.19
CA VAL A 146 -5.84 -5.87 9.16
C VAL A 146 -5.17 -5.35 10.43
N LEU A 147 -4.07 -4.63 10.30
CA LEU A 147 -3.30 -4.11 11.43
C LEU A 147 -4.08 -3.10 12.27
N SER A 148 -4.98 -2.30 11.69
CA SER A 148 -5.86 -1.39 12.44
C SER A 148 -6.77 -2.10 13.44
N HIS A 149 -7.05 -3.39 13.27
CA HIS A 149 -7.84 -4.17 14.24
C HIS A 149 -7.03 -4.54 15.48
N PHE A 150 -5.71 -4.69 15.35
CA PHE A 150 -4.82 -5.11 16.43
C PHE A 150 -4.11 -3.93 17.09
N LEU A 151 -3.77 -2.92 16.30
CA LEU A 151 -3.04 -1.73 16.73
C LEU A 151 -4.03 -0.59 16.95
N ARG A 152 -4.33 -0.33 18.23
CA ARG A 152 -5.20 0.78 18.65
C ARG A 152 -4.59 2.13 18.24
N GLY A 153 -5.42 3.05 17.77
CA GLY A 153 -5.05 4.48 17.63
C GLY A 153 -4.28 4.88 16.37
N GLY A 154 -4.33 4.11 15.27
CA GLY A 154 -3.75 4.55 13.98
C GLY A 154 -2.24 4.33 13.81
N SER A 155 -1.62 3.59 14.72
CA SER A 155 -0.19 3.24 14.69
C SER A 155 0.17 2.13 13.67
N ASN A 156 -0.79 1.65 12.88
CA ASN A 156 -0.63 0.59 11.89
C ASN A 156 0.41 0.94 10.81
N VAL A 157 0.36 2.16 10.26
CA VAL A 157 1.30 2.59 9.23
C VAL A 157 2.69 2.83 9.83
N LEU A 158 2.78 3.35 11.06
CA LEU A 158 4.05 3.50 11.75
C LEU A 158 4.73 2.14 11.98
N ALA A 159 3.97 1.12 12.42
CA ALA A 159 4.50 -0.23 12.59
C ALA A 159 5.03 -0.82 11.28
N LEU A 160 4.35 -0.59 10.16
CA LEU A 160 4.81 -1.00 8.84
C LEU A 160 6.09 -0.27 8.41
N LEU A 161 6.16 1.03 8.63
CA LEU A 161 7.35 1.83 8.31
C LEU A 161 8.54 1.41 9.17
N LEU A 162 8.34 1.13 10.46
CA LEU A 162 9.38 0.62 11.35
C LEU A 162 9.85 -0.78 10.93
N ALA A 163 8.93 -1.67 10.56
CA ALA A 163 9.29 -2.98 10.03
C ALA A 163 10.09 -2.87 8.72
N GLN A 164 9.71 -1.95 7.84
CA GLN A 164 10.43 -1.66 6.59
C GLN A 164 11.82 -1.08 6.85
N ALA A 165 11.94 -0.14 7.78
CA ALA A 165 13.22 0.41 8.19
C ALA A 165 14.12 -0.67 8.78
N ALA A 166 13.60 -1.52 9.67
CA ALA A 166 14.33 -2.65 10.22
C ALA A 166 14.78 -3.63 9.12
N ALA A 167 13.89 -3.99 8.19
CA ALA A 167 14.22 -4.86 7.06
C ALA A 167 15.31 -4.26 6.15
N LEU A 168 15.24 -2.95 5.88
CA LEU A 168 16.27 -2.24 5.11
C LEU A 168 17.62 -2.25 5.84
N VAL A 169 17.62 -1.96 7.14
CA VAL A 169 18.83 -1.99 7.97
C VAL A 169 19.42 -3.40 8.00
N THR A 170 18.61 -4.44 8.19
CA THR A 170 19.05 -5.84 8.11
C THR A 170 19.65 -6.16 6.74
N LEU A 171 19.00 -5.74 5.65
CA LEU A 171 19.54 -5.92 4.30
C LEU A 171 20.92 -5.26 4.16
N LEU A 172 21.09 -4.02 4.63
CA LEU A 172 22.37 -3.31 4.60
C LEU A 172 23.47 -4.06 5.36
N PHE A 173 23.17 -4.62 6.53
CA PHE A 173 24.12 -5.45 7.27
C PHE A 173 24.49 -6.77 6.55
N THR A 174 23.64 -7.25 5.64
CA THR A 174 23.92 -8.47 4.85
C THR A 174 24.67 -8.22 3.54
N VAL A 175 24.84 -6.96 3.11
CA VAL A 175 25.58 -6.60 1.88
C VAL A 175 27.05 -7.06 1.93
N SER A 176 27.63 -7.16 3.14
CA SER A 176 29.01 -7.56 3.35
C SER A 176 29.23 -9.08 3.40
N ALA A 177 28.17 -9.89 3.41
CA ALA A 177 28.26 -11.35 3.50
C ALA A 177 28.31 -11.98 2.09
N ARG A 178 29.29 -12.86 1.83
CA ARG A 178 29.50 -13.54 0.53
C ARG A 178 28.34 -14.46 0.06
N THR A 179 27.29 -14.61 0.86
CA THR A 179 26.10 -15.46 0.60
C THR A 179 24.84 -14.82 1.21
N GLY A 180 24.63 -13.53 0.94
CA GLY A 180 23.54 -12.75 1.53
C GLY A 180 22.16 -13.06 0.94
N LEU A 181 21.10 -12.71 1.66
CA LEU A 181 19.70 -12.74 1.16
C LEU A 181 19.53 -11.98 -0.16
N LEU A 182 20.35 -10.95 -0.38
CA LEU A 182 20.42 -10.18 -1.62
C LEU A 182 20.94 -10.99 -2.80
N ASP A 183 21.91 -11.89 -2.60
CA ASP A 183 22.43 -12.76 -3.67
C ASP A 183 21.38 -13.77 -4.11
N TYR A 184 20.61 -14.32 -3.16
CA TYR A 184 19.49 -15.21 -3.47
C TYR A 184 18.34 -14.47 -4.19
N ALA A 185 18.04 -13.24 -3.77
CA ALA A 185 17.05 -12.39 -4.42
C ALA A 185 17.47 -11.97 -5.84
N ALA A 186 18.76 -11.70 -6.07
CA ALA A 186 19.32 -11.38 -7.38
C ALA A 186 19.38 -12.61 -8.31
N ALA A 187 19.79 -13.77 -7.80
CA ALA A 187 19.87 -15.03 -8.56
C ALA A 187 18.50 -15.70 -8.77
N GLY A 188 17.50 -15.37 -7.96
CA GLY A 188 16.17 -15.99 -7.99
C GLY A 188 16.19 -17.50 -7.69
N ARG A 189 17.24 -17.98 -7.02
CA ARG A 189 17.44 -19.38 -6.61
C ARG A 189 17.64 -19.40 -5.11
N PHE A 190 16.68 -19.98 -4.40
CA PHE A 190 16.72 -20.14 -2.94
C PHE A 190 17.02 -21.60 -2.60
N PRO A 191 18.20 -21.92 -2.04
CA PRO A 191 18.57 -23.28 -1.68
C PRO A 191 17.84 -23.69 -0.39
N GLY A 192 16.68 -24.35 -0.57
CA GLY A 192 15.88 -24.88 0.54
C GLY A 192 14.72 -23.98 0.99
N LEU A 193 14.01 -24.41 2.03
CA LEU A 193 12.80 -23.76 2.55
C LEU A 193 13.10 -22.50 3.38
N GLY A 194 14.18 -22.49 4.16
CA GLY A 194 14.56 -21.35 5.01
C GLY A 194 14.74 -20.03 4.25
N PRO A 195 15.61 -19.97 3.22
CA PRO A 195 15.77 -18.76 2.40
C PRO A 195 14.50 -18.33 1.66
N LYS A 196 13.64 -19.28 1.27
CA LYS A 196 12.32 -18.98 0.67
C LYS A 196 11.38 -18.29 1.66
N LEU A 197 11.35 -18.77 2.91
CA LEU A 197 10.54 -18.16 3.97
C LEU A 197 11.05 -16.77 4.35
N LEU A 198 12.37 -16.59 4.44
CA LEU A 198 12.98 -15.28 4.71
C LEU A 198 12.68 -14.28 3.58
N PHE A 199 12.81 -14.71 2.32
CA PHE A 199 12.44 -13.87 1.17
C PHE A 199 10.94 -13.55 1.15
N GLY A 200 10.08 -14.53 1.45
CA GLY A 200 8.64 -14.30 1.58
C GLY A 200 8.30 -13.29 2.68
N GLY A 201 8.95 -13.40 3.84
CA GLY A 201 8.82 -12.43 4.94
C GLY A 201 9.30 -11.03 4.53
N LEU A 202 10.39 -10.95 3.78
CA LEU A 202 10.92 -9.69 3.28
C LEU A 202 10.01 -9.05 2.24
N VAL A 203 9.41 -9.83 1.33
CA VAL A 203 8.41 -9.36 0.37
C VAL A 203 7.13 -8.91 1.07
N ALA A 204 6.75 -9.55 2.18
CA ALA A 204 5.60 -9.12 2.99
C ALA A 204 5.86 -7.78 3.68
N ILE A 205 7.07 -7.53 4.17
CA ILE A 205 7.41 -6.27 4.86
C ILE A 205 7.71 -5.15 3.85
N LEU A 206 8.50 -5.48 2.83
CA LEU A 206 9.00 -4.57 1.80
C LEU A 206 8.63 -5.10 0.40
N PRO A 207 7.34 -5.04 0.01
CA PRO A 207 6.89 -5.37 -1.33
C PRO A 207 7.36 -4.35 -2.40
N ASN A 208 8.31 -3.47 -2.08
CA ASN A 208 8.84 -2.47 -2.99
C ASN A 208 10.22 -2.83 -3.51
N VAL A 209 10.73 -4.05 -3.26
CA VAL A 209 11.97 -4.57 -3.86
C VAL A 209 11.76 -4.86 -5.36
N ILE A 210 11.38 -3.82 -6.10
CA ILE A 210 11.19 -3.75 -7.55
C ILE A 210 12.56 -3.50 -8.20
N VAL A 211 13.55 -4.30 -7.80
CA VAL A 211 14.91 -4.32 -8.40
C VAL A 211 15.37 -5.76 -8.67
N THR A 212 14.46 -6.74 -8.60
CA THR A 212 14.81 -8.13 -8.93
C THR A 212 14.48 -8.42 -10.39
N GLY A 213 15.36 -9.16 -11.08
CA GLY A 213 15.21 -9.52 -12.50
C GLY A 213 14.04 -10.46 -12.83
N ARG A 214 13.12 -10.71 -11.88
CA ARG A 214 12.01 -11.67 -12.01
C ARG A 214 10.68 -11.10 -11.50
N PRO A 215 10.03 -10.22 -12.27
CA PRO A 215 8.80 -9.53 -11.86
C PRO A 215 7.63 -10.48 -11.57
N THR A 216 7.59 -11.66 -12.19
CA THR A 216 6.49 -12.64 -12.04
C THR A 216 6.46 -13.30 -10.67
N ILE A 217 7.62 -13.72 -10.13
CA ILE A 217 7.72 -14.32 -8.80
C ILE A 217 7.32 -13.30 -7.73
N PHE A 218 7.76 -12.06 -7.93
CA PHE A 218 7.43 -10.95 -7.06
C PHE A 218 5.92 -10.65 -7.06
N ALA A 219 5.33 -10.54 -8.25
CA ALA A 219 3.88 -10.36 -8.41
C ALA A 219 3.08 -11.47 -7.71
N ALA A 220 3.49 -12.73 -7.87
CA ALA A 220 2.83 -13.86 -7.23
C ALA A 220 2.89 -13.78 -5.70
N GLY A 221 4.06 -13.41 -5.14
CA GLY A 221 4.24 -13.23 -3.69
C GLY A 221 3.35 -12.12 -3.12
N VAL A 222 3.34 -10.95 -3.76
CA VAL A 222 2.50 -9.82 -3.33
C VAL A 222 1.01 -10.13 -3.50
N LEU A 223 0.62 -10.79 -4.59
CA LEU A 223 -0.76 -11.21 -4.81
C LEU A 223 -1.23 -12.21 -3.74
N ALA A 224 -0.40 -13.19 -3.39
CA ALA A 224 -0.70 -14.13 -2.32
C ALA A 224 -0.86 -13.41 -0.97
N GLY A 225 0.03 -12.45 -0.67
CA GLY A 225 -0.06 -11.59 0.51
C GLY A 225 -1.34 -10.75 0.54
N LEU A 226 -1.72 -10.16 -0.60
CA LEU A 226 -2.97 -9.40 -0.75
C LEU A 226 -4.19 -10.28 -0.49
N LEU A 227 -4.26 -11.45 -1.12
CA LEU A 227 -5.37 -12.39 -0.92
C LEU A 227 -5.47 -12.83 0.54
N ALA A 228 -4.34 -13.14 1.18
CA ALA A 228 -4.30 -13.49 2.60
C ALA A 228 -4.81 -12.34 3.48
N ALA A 229 -4.33 -11.11 3.25
CA ALA A 229 -4.75 -9.93 4.00
C ALA A 229 -6.25 -9.65 3.85
N VAL A 230 -6.78 -9.73 2.62
CA VAL A 230 -8.22 -9.57 2.34
C VAL A 230 -9.04 -10.65 3.04
N LEU A 231 -8.61 -11.91 3.01
CA LEU A 231 -9.29 -13.01 3.69
C LEU A 231 -9.30 -12.84 5.21
N VAL A 232 -8.17 -12.44 5.80
CA VAL A 232 -8.06 -12.15 7.23
C VAL A 232 -8.95 -10.97 7.59
N GLN A 233 -8.91 -9.88 6.82
CA GLN A 233 -9.76 -8.71 7.04
C GLN A 233 -11.25 -9.07 6.96
N ALA A 234 -11.67 -9.86 5.96
CA ALA A 234 -13.04 -10.32 5.83
C ALA A 234 -13.48 -11.18 7.03
N ARG A 235 -12.59 -12.04 7.55
CA ARG A 235 -12.85 -12.84 8.76
C ARG A 235 -12.97 -11.96 10.01
N LEU A 236 -12.09 -10.97 10.17
CA LEU A 236 -12.14 -10.04 11.30
C LEU A 236 -13.43 -9.22 11.28
N LEU A 237 -13.80 -8.67 10.13
CA LEU A 237 -15.03 -7.88 10.00
C LEU A 237 -16.30 -8.70 10.25
N ARG A 238 -16.32 -9.99 9.89
CA ARG A 238 -17.46 -10.88 10.22
C ARG A 238 -17.68 -11.05 11.72
N ARG A 239 -16.64 -10.89 12.54
CA ARG A 239 -16.72 -10.99 14.00
C ARG A 239 -17.23 -9.71 14.67
N LEU A 240 -17.28 -8.59 13.94
CA LEU A 240 -17.69 -7.28 14.48
C LEU A 240 -19.20 -7.05 14.43
N GLU A 241 -19.93 -7.78 13.58
CA GLU A 241 -21.38 -7.79 13.63
C GLU A 241 -21.81 -8.82 14.68
N LEU A 242 -22.54 -8.38 15.71
CA LEU A 242 -23.31 -9.29 16.55
C LEU A 242 -24.16 -10.11 15.60
N GLY A 243 -23.91 -11.43 15.56
CA GLY A 243 -24.66 -12.32 14.72
C GLY A 243 -26.14 -12.04 14.98
N SER A 244 -26.88 -11.76 13.92
CA SER A 244 -28.33 -11.94 13.90
C SER A 244 -28.58 -13.41 14.24
N ARG A 245 -28.56 -13.71 15.55
CA ARG A 245 -29.24 -14.87 16.09
C ARG A 245 -30.69 -14.56 15.82
N ARG A 246 -31.15 -15.12 14.70
CA ARG A 246 -32.53 -15.41 14.35
C ARG A 246 -33.39 -15.44 15.62
N GLY A 247 -34.14 -14.37 15.83
CA GLY A 247 -35.45 -14.50 16.45
C GLY A 247 -36.35 -15.12 15.40
N SER A 248 -36.39 -16.46 15.40
CA SER A 248 -37.52 -17.23 14.87
C SER A 248 -38.47 -17.49 16.01
#